data_AF-A0A4V3WBR5-F1
#
_entry.id   AF-A0A4V3WBR5-F1
#
_cell.length_a   1.000
_cell.length_b   1.000
_cell.length_c   1.000
_cell.angle_alpha   90.00
_cell.angle_beta   90.00
_cell.angle_gamma   90.00
#
_symmetry.space_group_name_H-M   'P 1'
#
loop_
_entity.id
_entity.type
_entity.pdbx_description
1 polymer ?
#
loop_
_entity_poly.entity_id
_entity_poly.type
_entity_poly.pdbx_seq_one_letter_code
_entity_poly.pdbx_strand_id
1 'polypeptide(L)'
;MSQEQKGTDLEERDGVVTMSKGRQLVALEAAWEIEALCNTLRNAVAPNDDMEHLVVRGLALRIRELARAAMSATGDEVSRTRDIARRVGCDDAEEAPA
;
A
#
# COMPACT_ATOMS: atom_id res chain seq x y z
N MET A 1 12.05 15.93 -33.53
CA MET A 1 11.75 14.52 -33.21
C MET A 1 12.01 14.32 -31.73
N SER A 2 10.97 14.51 -30.90
CA SER A 2 11.07 14.23 -29.47
C SER A 2 11.17 12.72 -29.30
N GLN A 3 12.31 12.22 -28.83
CA GLN A 3 12.42 10.83 -28.46
C GLN A 3 11.51 10.59 -27.25
N GLU A 4 10.54 9.71 -27.44
CA GLU A 4 9.64 9.23 -26.41
C GLU A 4 10.50 8.51 -25.37
N GLN A 5 10.71 9.16 -24.22
CA GLN A 5 11.52 8.65 -23.14
C GLN A 5 10.73 7.51 -22.50
N LYS A 6 11.02 6.28 -22.94
CA LYS A 6 10.43 5.05 -22.41
C LYS A 6 10.67 5.04 -20.90
N GLY A 7 9.63 5.24 -20.10
CA GLY A 7 9.76 5.42 -18.65
C GLY A 7 10.34 4.18 -17.98
N THR A 8 11.63 4.20 -17.65
CA THR A 8 12.43 3.11 -17.06
C THR A 8 12.15 2.90 -15.56
N ASP A 9 10.96 3.23 -15.08
CA ASP A 9 10.67 3.22 -13.64
C ASP A 9 10.23 1.84 -13.11
N LEU A 10 9.99 0.89 -14.01
CA LEU A 10 9.76 -0.52 -13.70
C LEU A 10 10.49 -1.39 -14.73
N GLU A 11 11.20 -2.39 -14.24
CA GLU A 11 11.87 -3.39 -15.06
C GLU A 11 11.52 -4.78 -14.55
N GLU A 12 11.20 -5.69 -15.47
CA GLU A 12 11.03 -7.11 -15.18
C GLU A 12 12.04 -7.89 -16.01
N ARG A 13 12.90 -8.64 -15.33
CA ARG A 13 13.95 -9.44 -15.98
C ARG A 13 14.23 -10.70 -15.18
N ASP A 14 14.21 -11.85 -15.85
CA ASP A 14 14.58 -13.14 -15.27
C ASP A 14 13.84 -13.45 -13.95
N GLY A 15 12.54 -13.14 -13.88
CA GLY A 15 11.70 -13.33 -12.69
C GLY A 15 11.89 -12.29 -11.58
N VAL A 16 12.77 -11.31 -11.79
CA VAL A 16 13.00 -10.18 -10.87
C VAL A 16 12.27 -8.95 -11.38
N VAL A 17 11.45 -8.35 -10.52
CA VAL A 17 10.80 -7.05 -10.76
C VAL A 17 11.50 -6.00 -9.92
N THR A 18 12.02 -4.95 -10.56
CA THR A 18 12.62 -3.80 -9.87
C THR A 18 11.83 -2.54 -10.19
N MET A 19 11.84 -1.59 -9.24
CA MET A 19 11.29 -0.25 -9.44
C MET A 19 12.35 0.80 -9.17
N SER A 20 12.27 1.94 -9.87
CA SER A 20 13.16 3.06 -9.57
C SER A 20 12.91 3.59 -8.15
N LYS A 21 13.96 4.13 -7.53
CA LYS A 21 13.83 4.77 -6.21
C LYS A 21 12.83 5.92 -6.21
N GLY A 22 12.72 6.64 -7.32
CA GLY A 22 11.71 7.70 -7.48
C GLY A 22 10.29 7.16 -7.36
N ARG A 23 9.99 6.06 -8.07
CA ARG A 23 8.67 5.41 -8.01
C ARG A 23 8.39 4.79 -6.64
N GLN A 24 9.40 4.20 -6.01
CA GLN A 24 9.31 3.69 -4.64
C GLN A 24 8.92 4.81 -3.65
N LEU A 25 9.59 5.95 -3.71
CA LEU A 25 9.31 7.10 -2.83
C LEU A 25 7.90 7.65 -3.05
N VAL A 26 7.45 7.75 -4.30
CA VAL A 26 6.07 8.17 -4.61
C VAL A 26 5.04 7.21 -4.02
N ALA A 27 5.27 5.90 -4.12
CA ALA A 27 4.39 4.90 -3.52
C ALA A 27 4.35 4.99 -1.98
N LEU A 28 5.52 5.20 -1.36
CA LEU A 28 5.63 5.40 0.09
C LEU A 28 4.90 6.66 0.54
N GLU A 29 5.10 7.80 -0.13
CA GLU A 29 4.45 9.07 0.20
C GLU A 29 2.93 8.95 0.06
N ALA A 30 2.44 8.31 -1.01
CA ALA A 30 1.01 8.07 -1.19
C ALA A 30 0.44 7.19 -0.06
N ALA A 31 1.15 6.15 0.37
CA ALA A 31 0.71 5.31 1.47
C ALA A 31 0.71 6.05 2.82
N TRP A 32 1.70 6.93 3.06
CA TRP A 32 1.75 7.80 4.24
C TRP A 32 0.56 8.77 4.28
N GLU A 33 0.27 9.43 3.16
CA GLU A 33 -0.86 10.36 3.05
C GLU A 33 -2.20 9.64 3.28
N ILE A 34 -2.38 8.43 2.73
CA ILE A 34 -3.56 7.61 2.99
C ILE A 34 -3.70 7.29 4.49
N GLU A 35 -2.61 6.94 5.18
CA GLU A 35 -2.63 6.70 6.62
C GLU A 35 -3.02 7.97 7.41
N ALA A 36 -2.48 9.13 7.04
CA ALA A 36 -2.83 10.41 7.64
C ALA A 36 -4.31 10.76 7.45
N LEU A 37 -4.83 10.62 6.23
CA LEU A 37 -6.25 10.82 5.91
C LEU A 37 -7.16 9.89 6.70
N CYS A 38 -6.78 8.63 6.87
CA CYS A 38 -7.54 7.67 7.69
C CYS A 38 -7.59 8.05 9.17
N ASN A 39 -6.51 8.61 9.72
CA ASN A 39 -6.50 9.12 11.08
C ASN A 39 -7.42 10.34 11.22
N THR A 40 -7.41 11.25 10.24
CA THR A 40 -8.31 12.41 10.19
C THR A 40 -9.77 11.99 10.07
N LEU A 41 -10.09 11.08 9.15
CA LEU A 41 -11.45 10.59 8.89
C LEU A 41 -12.08 9.97 10.15
N ARG A 42 -11.29 9.22 10.93
CA ARG A 42 -11.72 8.65 12.19
C ARG A 42 -12.16 9.70 13.22
N ASN A 43 -11.54 10.87 13.19
CA ASN A 43 -11.81 11.96 14.13
C ASN A 43 -12.87 12.95 13.61
N ALA A 44 -13.12 12.95 12.29
CA ALA A 44 -14.03 13.89 11.64
C ALA A 44 -15.51 13.47 11.74
N VAL A 45 -15.79 12.17 11.93
CA VAL A 45 -17.16 11.68 12.03
C VAL A 45 -17.68 11.84 13.46
N ALA A 46 -18.53 12.85 13.67
CA ALA A 46 -19.28 12.99 14.91
C ALA A 46 -20.35 11.89 15.02
N PRO A 47 -20.66 11.42 16.24
CA PRO A 47 -21.74 10.46 16.47
C PRO A 47 -23.09 11.16 16.31
N ASN A 48 -23.49 11.42 15.07
CA ASN A 48 -24.82 11.92 14.74
C ASN A 48 -25.79 10.76 14.41
N ASP A 49 -25.24 9.59 14.08
CA ASP A 49 -25.98 8.35 13.85
C ASP A 49 -25.24 7.19 14.54
N ASP A 50 -25.97 6.35 15.27
CA ASP A 50 -25.41 5.42 16.27
C ASP A 50 -24.55 4.31 15.63
N MET A 51 -24.70 4.06 14.33
CA MET A 51 -23.97 2.99 13.63
C MET A 51 -23.06 3.48 12.50
N GLU A 52 -23.38 4.57 11.82
CA GLU A 52 -22.60 5.05 10.66
C GLU A 52 -21.17 5.46 11.05
N HIS A 53 -21.01 6.08 12.24
CA HIS A 53 -19.69 6.47 12.74
C HIS A 53 -18.78 5.26 13.00
N LEU A 54 -19.34 4.12 13.42
CA LEU A 54 -18.61 2.87 13.62
C LEU A 54 -18.15 2.27 12.29
N VAL A 55 -19.01 2.31 11.27
CA VAL A 55 -18.68 1.84 9.91
C VAL A 55 -17.53 2.65 9.34
N VAL A 56 -17.60 3.98 9.39
CA VAL A 56 -16.51 4.85 8.89
C VAL A 56 -15.22 4.62 9.66
N ARG A 57 -15.28 4.45 10.99
CA ARG A 57 -14.11 4.12 11.81
C ARG A 57 -13.50 2.77 11.42
N GLY A 58 -14.31 1.75 11.17
CA GLY A 58 -13.87 0.44 10.70
C GLY A 58 -13.18 0.52 9.34
N LEU A 59 -13.78 1.22 8.38
CA LEU A 59 -13.20 1.46 7.06
C LEU A 59 -11.86 2.21 7.16
N ALA A 60 -11.81 3.28 7.94
CA ALA A 60 -10.58 4.05 8.16
C ALA A 60 -9.46 3.20 8.80
N LEU A 61 -9.80 2.28 9.71
CA LEU A 61 -8.83 1.34 10.27
C LEU A 61 -8.32 0.38 9.21
N ARG A 62 -9.21 -0.23 8.41
CA ARG A 62 -8.83 -1.19 7.38
C ARG A 62 -7.98 -0.56 6.28
N ILE A 63 -8.35 0.62 5.79
CA ILE A 63 -7.58 1.35 4.78
C ILE A 63 -6.18 1.68 5.31
N ARG A 64 -6.08 2.11 6.58
CA ARG A 64 -4.78 2.35 7.22
C ARG A 64 -3.90 1.10 7.30
N GLU A 65 -4.48 -0.05 7.63
CA GLU A 65 -3.73 -1.32 7.63
C GLU A 65 -3.21 -1.69 6.24
N LEU A 66 -4.03 -1.48 5.21
CA LEU A 66 -3.63 -1.71 3.81
C LEU A 66 -2.51 -0.76 3.39
N ALA A 67 -2.58 0.52 3.78
CA ALA A 67 -1.52 1.49 3.54
C ALA A 67 -0.18 1.06 4.18
N ARG A 68 -0.22 0.57 5.42
CA ARG A 68 0.96 0.01 6.09
C ARG A 68 1.50 -1.23 5.40
N ALA A 69 0.63 -2.12 4.94
CA ALA A 69 1.04 -3.27 4.15
C ALA A 69 1.74 -2.85 2.84
N ALA A 70 1.23 -1.81 2.16
CA ALA A 70 1.86 -1.26 0.97
C ALA A 70 3.23 -0.61 1.26
N MET A 71 3.37 0.10 2.39
CA MET A 71 4.68 0.62 2.82
C MET A 71 5.68 -0.50 3.06
N SER A 72 5.28 -1.54 3.79
CA SER A 72 6.15 -2.70 4.03
C SER A 72 6.52 -3.40 2.72
N ALA A 73 5.56 -3.57 1.80
CA ALA A 73 5.82 -4.22 0.51
C ALA A 73 6.79 -3.46 -0.38
N THR A 74 6.88 -2.13 -0.22
CA THR A 74 7.71 -1.28 -1.08
C THR A 74 9.05 -0.93 -0.49
N GLY A 75 9.23 -0.93 0.84
CA GLY A 75 10.46 -0.44 1.46
C GLY A 75 10.93 -1.14 2.73
N ASP A 76 10.26 -2.18 3.20
CA ASP A 76 10.67 -2.91 4.42
C ASP A 76 11.41 -4.21 4.06
N GLU A 77 12.73 -4.20 4.27
CA GLU A 77 13.60 -5.35 4.01
C GLU A 77 13.43 -6.49 5.03
N VAL A 78 12.76 -6.23 6.17
CA VAL A 78 12.59 -7.20 7.27
C VAL A 78 11.28 -7.96 7.15
N SER A 79 10.25 -7.36 6.56
CA SER A 79 8.94 -7.98 6.38
C SER A 79 8.95 -9.01 5.25
N ARG A 80 8.48 -10.22 5.53
CA ARG A 80 8.33 -11.27 4.50
C ARG A 80 7.05 -11.05 3.70
N THR A 81 7.09 -11.36 2.40
CA THR A 81 5.93 -11.29 1.49
C THR A 81 4.71 -12.01 2.06
N ARG A 82 4.90 -13.19 2.64
CA ARG A 82 3.82 -13.98 3.27
C ARG A 82 3.14 -13.26 4.45
N ASP A 83 3.91 -12.54 5.25
CA ASP A 83 3.38 -11.81 6.41
C ASP A 83 2.55 -10.59 5.95
N ILE A 84 2.97 -9.95 4.86
CA ILE A 84 2.25 -8.85 4.22
C ILE A 84 0.97 -9.38 3.57
N ALA A 85 1.06 -10.48 2.82
CA ALA A 85 -0.06 -11.13 2.15
C ALA A 85 -1.21 -11.48 3.12
N ARG A 86 -0.88 -12.05 4.29
CA ARG A 86 -1.86 -12.30 5.36
C ARG A 86 -2.59 -11.05 5.83
N ARG A 87 -1.88 -9.93 5.99
CA ARG A 87 -2.50 -8.65 6.41
C ARG A 87 -3.47 -8.13 5.36
N VAL A 88 -3.18 -8.36 4.08
CA VAL A 88 -4.02 -7.93 2.95
C VAL A 88 -5.16 -8.91 2.68
N GLY A 89 -5.03 -10.18 3.09
CA GLY A 89 -5.98 -11.25 2.81
C GLY A 89 -5.74 -11.96 1.47
N CYS A 90 -4.49 -11.94 0.99
CA CYS A 90 -4.07 -12.53 -0.28
C CYS A 90 -3.17 -13.76 -0.05
N ASP A 91 -3.65 -14.74 0.72
CA ASP A 91 -2.84 -15.91 1.13
C ASP A 91 -2.40 -16.83 -0.03
N ASP A 92 -2.92 -16.63 -1.24
CA ASP A 92 -2.68 -17.45 -2.44
C ASP A 92 -1.61 -16.90 -3.41
N ALA A 93 -0.80 -15.91 -3.00
CA ALA A 93 0.33 -15.47 -3.83
C ALA A 93 1.41 -16.56 -3.85
N GLU A 94 1.29 -17.52 -4.78
CA GLU A 94 2.26 -18.57 -5.07
C GLU A 94 3.68 -17.98 -5.11
N GLU A 95 4.56 -18.49 -4.26
CA GLU A 95 6.00 -18.37 -4.46
C GLU A 95 6.30 -19.10 -5.78
N ALA A 96 6.45 -18.34 -6.87
CA ALA A 96 6.91 -18.90 -8.13
C ALA A 96 8.22 -19.68 -7.87
N PRO A 97 8.35 -20.93 -8.35
CA PRO A 97 9.52 -21.74 -8.09
C PRO A 97 10.78 -21.07 -8.68
N ALA A 98 11.83 -21.05 -7.87
CA ALA A 98 13.16 -20.52 -8.20
C ALA A 98 13.87 -21.29 -9.32
#